data_AF-A0A229SKR9-F1
#
_entry.id   AF-A0A229SKR9-F1
#
_cell.length_a   1.000
_cell.length_b   1.000
_cell.length_c   1.000
_cell.angle_alpha   90.00
_cell.angle_beta   90.00
_cell.angle_gamma   90.00
#
_symmetry.space_group_name_H-M   'P 1'
#
loop_
_entity.id
_entity.type
_entity.pdbx_description
1 polymer ?
#
loop_
_entity_poly.entity_id
_entity_poly.type
_entity_poly.pdbx_seq_one_letter_code
_entity_poly.pdbx_strand_id
1 'polypeptide(L)'
;MADLRGVDIRKTIMNYADLRGAALRDACRRGTQLYRADLRHISWVGASLTGADLTGANLGDSDGLDASQLADTLIDNTTLLPQSLQGNPWVAARIADCERANAIEDHGCPPRTAQPPSG
;
A
#
# COMPACT_ATOMS: atom_id res chain seq x y z
N MET A 1 -4.43 -17.95 -4.36
CA MET A 1 -5.29 -16.74 -4.27
C MET A 1 -5.66 -16.56 -2.82
N ALA A 2 -4.94 -15.69 -2.13
CA ALA A 2 -5.27 -15.30 -0.77
C ALA A 2 -6.34 -14.19 -0.85
N ASP A 3 -7.49 -14.42 -0.23
CA ASP A 3 -8.55 -13.41 -0.10
C ASP A 3 -8.43 -12.77 1.28
N LEU A 4 -8.02 -11.51 1.32
CA LEU A 4 -7.76 -10.74 2.54
C LEU A 4 -8.71 -9.54 2.67
N ARG A 5 -9.87 -9.61 2.01
CA ARG A 5 -10.89 -8.56 2.06
C ARG A 5 -11.45 -8.41 3.48
N GLY A 6 -11.24 -7.23 4.08
CA GLY A 6 -11.80 -6.88 5.38
C GLY A 6 -11.17 -7.58 6.59
N VAL A 7 -9.97 -8.14 6.43
CA VAL A 7 -9.23 -8.74 7.55
C VAL A 7 -8.48 -7.64 8.29
N ASP A 8 -8.67 -7.57 9.60
CA ASP A 8 -7.86 -6.72 10.49
C ASP A 8 -6.50 -7.38 10.73
N ILE A 9 -5.49 -6.95 9.98
CA ILE A 9 -4.10 -7.43 10.05
C ILE A 9 -3.16 -6.33 10.53
N ARG A 10 -3.66 -5.43 11.38
CA ARG A 10 -2.86 -4.36 11.97
C ARG A 10 -1.69 -4.93 12.74
N LYS A 11 -0.50 -4.39 12.51
CA LYS A 11 0.73 -4.79 13.22
C LYS A 11 1.04 -6.29 13.11
N THR A 12 0.42 -7.00 12.17
CA THR A 12 0.74 -8.41 11.92
C THR A 12 2.11 -8.49 11.26
N ILE A 13 2.88 -9.48 11.69
CA ILE A 13 4.16 -9.83 11.08
C ILE A 13 3.86 -10.88 10.01
N MET A 14 3.84 -10.48 8.74
CA MET A 14 3.61 -11.37 7.59
C MET A 14 4.87 -11.53 6.74
N ASN A 15 6.04 -11.46 7.36
CA ASN A 15 7.32 -11.67 6.68
C ASN A 15 7.32 -13.00 5.92
N TYR A 16 7.74 -12.96 4.65
CA TYR A 16 7.77 -14.12 3.74
C TYR A 16 6.40 -14.70 3.33
N ALA A 17 5.29 -13.97 3.54
CA ALA A 17 4.00 -14.39 3.03
C ALA A 17 3.94 -14.32 1.49
N ASP A 18 3.32 -15.33 0.86
CA ASP A 18 3.05 -15.31 -0.58
C ASP A 18 1.65 -14.72 -0.84
N LEU A 19 1.61 -13.46 -1.26
CA LEU A 19 0.38 -12.72 -1.59
C LEU A 19 0.19 -12.54 -3.10
N ARG A 20 0.80 -13.40 -3.93
CA ARG A 20 0.63 -13.34 -5.39
C ARG A 20 -0.85 -13.47 -5.78
N GLY A 21 -1.34 -12.48 -6.53
CA GLY A 21 -2.74 -12.40 -6.94
C GLY A 21 -3.73 -12.20 -5.79
N ALA A 22 -3.28 -11.75 -4.61
CA ALA A 22 -4.18 -11.45 -3.51
C ALA A 22 -5.05 -10.23 -3.85
N ALA A 23 -6.35 -10.35 -3.60
CA ALA A 23 -7.28 -9.25 -3.77
C ALA A 23 -7.51 -8.57 -2.42
N LEU A 24 -6.93 -7.38 -2.23
CA LEU A 24 -7.17 -6.50 -1.08
C LEU A 24 -8.11 -5.33 -1.46
N ARG A 25 -8.86 -5.50 -2.57
CA ARG A 25 -9.92 -4.57 -3.01
C ARG A 25 -10.95 -4.37 -1.90
N ASP A 26 -11.36 -3.12 -1.67
CA ASP A 26 -12.33 -2.66 -0.65
C ASP A 26 -11.79 -2.33 0.75
N ALA A 27 -10.47 -2.30 0.94
CA ALA A 27 -9.91 -1.85 2.22
C ALA A 27 -10.26 -0.39 2.58
N CYS A 28 -10.57 0.46 1.59
CA CYS A 28 -10.96 1.86 1.78
C CYS A 28 -12.35 2.04 2.42
N ARG A 29 -13.24 1.04 2.34
CA ARG A 29 -14.60 1.11 2.93
C ARG A 29 -14.76 0.21 4.15
N ARG A 30 -13.98 -0.87 4.26
CA ARG A 30 -13.93 -1.76 5.43
C ARG A 30 -12.56 -2.46 5.53
N GLY A 31 -11.62 -1.88 6.27
CA GLY A 31 -11.01 -2.65 7.35
C GLY A 31 -9.73 -3.44 7.08
N THR A 32 -9.13 -3.47 5.89
CA THR A 32 -7.77 -4.04 5.78
C THR A 32 -6.75 -3.00 6.21
N GLN A 33 -6.55 -2.94 7.53
CA GLN A 33 -5.59 -2.06 8.16
C GLN A 33 -4.25 -2.79 8.24
N LEU A 34 -3.34 -2.49 7.31
CA LEU A 34 -1.95 -2.97 7.31
C LEU A 34 -1.03 -1.99 8.07
N TYR A 35 -1.61 -1.11 8.89
CA TYR A 35 -0.90 -0.15 9.71
C TYR A 35 0.24 -0.81 10.48
N ARG A 36 1.47 -0.35 10.23
CA ARG A 36 2.69 -0.88 10.83
C ARG A 36 2.89 -2.40 10.69
N ALA A 37 2.33 -3.02 9.67
CA ALA A 37 2.56 -4.43 9.37
C ALA A 37 3.98 -4.65 8.84
N ASP A 38 4.58 -5.80 9.15
CA ASP A 38 5.87 -6.21 8.58
C ASP A 38 5.60 -7.10 7.36
N LEU A 39 5.86 -6.55 6.16
CA LEU A 39 5.51 -7.10 4.85
C LEU A 39 6.75 -7.36 3.98
N ARG A 40 7.90 -7.56 4.63
CA ARG A 40 9.16 -7.81 3.94
C ARG A 40 9.17 -9.18 3.30
N HIS A 41 9.87 -9.31 2.17
CA HIS A 41 9.98 -10.56 1.40
C HIS A 41 8.65 -11.13 0.89
N ILE A 42 7.61 -10.30 0.80
CA ILE A 42 6.33 -10.68 0.18
C ILE A 42 6.41 -10.47 -1.33
N SER A 43 5.80 -11.38 -2.09
CA SER A 43 5.57 -11.17 -3.52
C SER A 43 4.20 -10.54 -3.77
N TRP A 44 4.20 -9.34 -4.34
CA TRP A 44 3.02 -8.54 -4.67
C TRP A 44 2.58 -8.68 -6.14
N VAL A 45 3.22 -9.58 -6.89
CA VAL A 45 2.94 -9.77 -8.32
C VAL A 45 1.46 -10.06 -8.53
N GLY A 46 0.78 -9.17 -9.25
CA GLY A 46 -0.65 -9.28 -9.56
C GLY A 46 -1.60 -9.07 -8.38
N ALA A 47 -1.09 -8.65 -7.21
CA ALA A 47 -1.94 -8.31 -6.07
C ALA A 47 -2.66 -6.97 -6.32
N SER A 48 -3.87 -6.81 -5.79
CA SER A 48 -4.59 -5.53 -5.87
C SER A 48 -4.66 -4.91 -4.48
N LEU A 49 -3.95 -3.79 -4.28
CA LEU A 49 -3.89 -3.04 -3.01
C LEU A 49 -4.89 -1.88 -2.95
N THR A 50 -5.82 -1.81 -3.89
CA THR A 50 -6.76 -0.69 -4.01
C THR A 50 -7.57 -0.47 -2.73
N GLY A 51 -7.30 0.64 -2.06
CA GLY A 51 -7.90 1.10 -0.82
C GLY A 51 -7.19 0.66 0.46
N ALA A 52 -6.04 -0.03 0.37
CA ALA A 52 -5.36 -0.54 1.56
C ALA A 52 -4.63 0.57 2.34
N ASP A 53 -4.69 0.48 3.67
CA ASP A 53 -3.94 1.35 4.55
C ASP A 53 -2.59 0.74 4.91
N LEU A 54 -1.53 1.24 4.27
CA LEU A 54 -0.13 0.81 4.44
C LEU A 54 0.68 1.83 5.26
N THR A 55 0.04 2.76 5.97
CA THR A 55 0.75 3.76 6.77
C THR A 55 1.65 3.09 7.81
N GLY A 56 2.94 3.42 7.79
CA GLY A 56 3.97 2.78 8.63
C GLY A 56 4.28 1.32 8.34
N ALA A 57 3.70 0.71 7.31
CA ALA A 57 4.01 -0.67 6.93
C ALA A 57 5.42 -0.80 6.35
N ASN A 58 6.05 -1.96 6.57
CA ASN A 58 7.37 -2.25 6.04
C ASN A 58 7.28 -3.17 4.82
N LEU A 59 7.29 -2.60 3.61
CA LEU A 59 7.37 -3.30 2.33
C LEU A 59 8.81 -3.37 1.79
N GLY A 60 9.81 -3.08 2.62
CA GLY A 60 11.23 -3.26 2.27
C GLY A 60 11.49 -4.69 1.81
N ASP A 61 12.35 -4.88 0.81
CA ASP A 61 12.67 -6.21 0.27
C ASP A 61 11.47 -7.02 -0.26
N SER A 62 10.33 -6.38 -0.53
CA SER A 62 9.21 -7.01 -1.23
C SER A 62 9.42 -6.96 -2.76
N ASP A 63 8.89 -7.97 -3.45
CA ASP A 63 9.11 -8.15 -4.89
C ASP A 63 7.80 -8.03 -5.68
N GLY A 64 7.87 -7.48 -6.88
CA GLY A 64 6.73 -7.37 -7.78
C GLY A 64 5.66 -6.35 -7.36
N LEU A 65 6.02 -5.37 -6.53
CA LEU A 65 5.18 -4.22 -6.20
C LEU A 65 5.37 -3.11 -7.25
N ASP A 66 4.27 -2.69 -7.86
CA ASP A 66 4.23 -1.65 -8.88
C ASP A 66 3.64 -0.33 -8.34
N ALA A 67 4.07 0.79 -8.90
CA ALA A 67 3.54 2.11 -8.55
C ALA A 67 2.03 2.20 -8.76
N SER A 68 1.49 1.50 -9.77
CA SER A 68 0.06 1.45 -10.02
C SER A 68 -0.76 0.77 -8.92
N GLN A 69 -0.15 -0.19 -8.22
CA GLN A 69 -0.79 -0.83 -7.06
C GLN A 69 -0.89 0.13 -5.87
N LEU A 70 0.03 1.10 -5.78
CA LEU A 70 0.01 2.17 -4.77
C LEU A 70 -0.90 3.35 -5.14
N ALA A 71 -1.52 3.34 -6.31
CA ALA A 71 -2.29 4.48 -6.83
C ALA A 71 -3.60 4.73 -6.11
N ASP A 72 -4.03 3.81 -5.26
CA ASP A 72 -5.26 3.92 -4.50
C ASP A 72 -5.03 3.42 -3.06
N THR A 73 -3.78 3.45 -2.56
CA THR A 73 -3.40 3.06 -1.18
C THR A 73 -3.11 4.28 -0.31
N LEU A 74 -3.29 4.15 1.00
CA LEU A 74 -2.76 5.12 1.96
C LEU A 74 -1.32 4.75 2.32
N ILE A 75 -0.39 5.64 2.02
CA ILE A 75 1.04 5.53 2.36
C ILE A 75 1.50 6.86 2.95
N ASP A 76 2.49 6.83 3.83
CA ASP A 76 3.07 8.03 4.41
C ASP A 76 4.60 7.95 4.41
N ASN A 77 5.25 8.96 4.99
CA ASN A 77 6.71 8.97 5.12
C ASN A 77 7.26 7.86 6.04
N THR A 78 6.39 7.17 6.80
CA THR A 78 6.77 6.07 7.68
C THR A 78 6.64 4.71 6.99
N THR A 79 5.93 4.64 5.86
CA THR A 79 5.85 3.44 5.02
C THR A 79 7.21 3.19 4.35
N LEU A 80 7.83 2.04 4.64
CA LEU A 80 9.07 1.63 3.99
C LEU A 80 8.75 0.91 2.68
N LEU A 81 9.09 1.52 1.56
CA LEU A 81 8.86 0.95 0.23
C LEU A 81 10.07 0.15 -0.27
N PRO A 82 9.89 -0.80 -1.20
CA PRO A 82 11.01 -1.52 -1.81
C PRO A 82 11.87 -0.55 -2.64
N GLN A 83 13.15 -0.89 -2.79
CA GLN A 83 14.14 -0.05 -3.47
C GLN A 83 13.73 0.32 -4.92
N SER A 84 12.93 -0.52 -5.57
CA SER A 84 12.35 -0.27 -6.90
C SER A 84 11.45 0.97 -6.95
N LEU A 85 10.80 1.33 -5.84
CA LEU A 85 9.84 2.44 -5.76
C LEU A 85 10.36 3.65 -4.98
N GLN A 86 11.41 3.50 -4.16
CA GLN A 86 11.99 4.61 -3.38
C GLN A 86 12.52 5.75 -4.26
N GLY A 87 12.93 5.47 -5.50
CA GLY A 87 13.40 6.47 -6.46
C GLY A 87 12.30 7.04 -7.38
N ASN A 88 11.04 6.63 -7.21
CA ASN A 88 9.98 6.99 -8.15
C ASN A 88 9.35 8.35 -7.78
N PRO A 89 9.43 9.38 -8.65
CA PRO A 89 8.90 10.72 -8.36
C PRO A 89 7.40 10.72 -8.08
N TRP A 90 6.65 9.83 -8.75
CA TRP A 90 5.22 9.71 -8.55
C TRP A 90 4.88 9.14 -7.18
N VAL A 91 5.66 8.18 -6.68
CA VAL A 91 5.47 7.60 -5.35
C VAL A 91 5.74 8.64 -4.27
N ALA A 92 6.80 9.44 -4.43
CA ALA A 92 7.10 10.55 -3.51
C ALA A 92 5.98 11.60 -3.50
N ALA A 93 5.43 11.96 -4.67
CA ALA A 93 4.29 12.86 -4.76
C ALA A 93 3.05 12.28 -4.07
N ARG A 94 2.82 10.97 -4.25
CA ARG A 94 1.70 10.25 -3.64
C ARG A 94 1.76 10.25 -2.12
N ILE A 95 2.94 10.05 -1.53
CA ILE A 95 3.16 10.16 -0.08
C ILE A 95 2.75 11.57 0.40
N ALA A 96 3.21 12.62 -0.28
CA ALA A 96 2.88 13.99 0.08
C ALA A 96 1.36 14.30 -0.02
N ASP A 97 0.67 13.75 -1.03
CA ASP A 97 -0.79 13.86 -1.16
C ASP A 97 -1.52 13.14 -0.01
N CYS A 98 -1.06 11.94 0.36
CA CYS A 98 -1.65 11.18 1.47
C CYS A 98 -1.42 11.86 2.81
N GLU A 99 -0.24 12.45 3.05
CA GLU A 99 0.03 13.22 4.27
C GLU A 99 -0.88 14.44 4.39
N ARG A 100 -1.14 15.12 3.28
CA ARG A 100 -2.10 16.23 3.22
C ARG A 100 -3.53 15.79 3.52
N ALA A 101 -3.93 14.62 3.01
CA ALA A 101 -5.26 14.04 3.26
C ALA A 101 -5.40 13.53 4.71
N ASN A 102 -4.35 12.95 5.28
CA ASN A 102 -4.38 12.49 6.68
C ASN A 102 -4.49 13.66 7.67
N ALA A 103 -3.97 14.85 7.31
CA ALA A 103 -4.05 16.05 8.13
C ALA A 103 -5.48 16.62 8.30
N ILE A 104 -6.44 16.20 7.46
CA ILE A 104 -7.82 16.72 7.49
C ILE A 104 -8.82 15.79 8.19
N GLU A 105 -8.37 14.73 8.89
CA GLU A 105 -9.22 13.70 9.56
C GLU A 105 -10.27 13.02 8.66
N ASP A 106 -10.28 13.35 7.37
CA ASP A 106 -11.00 12.65 6.33
C ASP A 106 -10.10 11.49 5.91
N HIS A 107 -10.30 10.31 6.49
CA HIS A 107 -9.57 9.07 6.18
C HIS A 107 -9.79 8.57 4.72
N GLY A 108 -10.22 9.46 3.82
CA GLY A 108 -10.36 9.21 2.41
C GLY A 108 -9.00 9.23 1.72
N CYS A 109 -8.76 8.22 0.88
CA CYS A 109 -7.65 8.26 -0.08
C CYS A 109 -7.79 9.53 -0.93
N PRO A 110 -6.74 10.37 -1.03
CA PRO A 110 -6.80 11.57 -1.85
C PRO A 110 -7.15 11.19 -3.30
N PRO A 111 -7.96 12.01 -3.99
CA PRO A 111 -8.26 11.78 -5.41
C PRO A 111 -6.96 11.72 -6.20
N ARG A 112 -6.89 10.84 -7.22
CA ARG A 112 -5.73 10.67 -8.09
C ARG A 112 -5.29 12.01 -8.70
N THR A 113 -4.31 12.66 -8.08
CA THR A 113 -3.69 13.90 -8.58
C THR A 113 -2.81 13.63 -9.80
N ALA A 114 -2.26 12.41 -9.90
CA ALA A 114 -1.55 11.93 -11.07
C ALA A 114 -1.77 10.42 -11.25
N GLN A 115 -2.06 9.99 -12.48
CA GLN A 115 -2.05 8.59 -12.88
C GLN A 115 -0.62 8.04 -12.67
N PRO A 116 -0.42 6.84 -12.09
CA PRO A 116 0.90 6.20 -12.05
C PRO A 116 1.47 6.16 -13.47
N PRO A 117 2.79 6.33 -13.66
CA PRO A 117 3.39 6.20 -14.97
C PRO A 117 2.97 4.86 -15.57
N SER A 118 2.33 4.90 -16.73
CA SER A 118 2.04 3.69 -17.50
C SER A 118 3.38 3.07 -17.86
N GLY A 119 3.75 1.98 -17.17
CA GLY A 119 4.85 1.12 -17.58
C GLY A 119 4.58 0.52 -18.95
#